data_AF-A0A3C0QR24-F1
#
_entry.id   AF-A0A3C0QR24-F1
#
_cell.length_a   1.000
_cell.length_b   1.000
_cell.length_c   1.000
_cell.angle_alpha   90.00
_cell.angle_beta   90.00
_cell.angle_gamma   90.00
#
_symmetry.space_group_name_H-M   'P 1'
#
loop_
_entity.id
_entity.type
_entity.pdbx_description
1 polymer ?
#
loop_
_entity_poly.entity_id
_entity_poly.type
_entity_poly.pdbx_seq_one_letter_code
_entity_poly.pdbx_strand_id
1 'polypeptide(L)'
;PSGRRLAYIRPKVEKNDYGKNIITYEGVDGSKKWSRLETYGAKLVENITQGVARDLLMYSMATMKNMDIVAHVHDEVIIECDKDTTVEYVCGLMEQTPEWAKDLLLRADGYECEFYMKQ
;
A
#
# COMPACT_ATOMS: atom_id res chain seq x y z
N PRO A 1 -8.11 -9.01 9.23
CA PRO A 1 -7.26 -7.96 8.61
C PRO A 1 -7.54 -6.59 9.25
N SER A 2 -6.70 -5.58 8.97
CA SER A 2 -6.61 -4.23 9.58
C SER A 2 -7.91 -3.44 9.87
N GLY A 3 -9.08 -3.90 9.40
CA GLY A 3 -10.36 -3.20 9.48
C GLY A 3 -10.60 -2.23 8.32
N ARG A 4 -9.64 -2.10 7.39
CA ARG A 4 -9.77 -1.28 6.19
C ARG A 4 -11.00 -1.68 5.36
N ARG A 5 -11.75 -0.67 4.93
CA ARG A 5 -12.89 -0.81 4.01
C ARG A 5 -12.46 -0.44 2.60
N LEU A 6 -12.64 -1.36 1.64
CA LEU A 6 -12.57 -1.06 0.22
C LEU A 6 -13.97 -0.73 -0.28
N ALA A 7 -14.18 0.50 -0.76
CA ALA A 7 -15.48 0.99 -1.20
C ALA A 7 -15.51 1.15 -2.72
N TYR A 8 -16.53 0.56 -3.34
CA TYR A 8 -16.87 0.74 -4.74
C TYR A 8 -18.24 1.43 -4.80
N ILE A 9 -18.37 2.54 -5.51
CA ILE A 9 -19.58 3.37 -5.49
C ILE A 9 -20.67 2.73 -6.37
N ARG A 10 -21.89 2.58 -5.83
CA ARG A 10 -23.05 1.98 -6.52
C ARG A 10 -22.70 0.71 -7.32
N PRO A 11 -22.13 -0.32 -6.65
CA PRO A 11 -21.67 -1.52 -7.32
C PRO A 11 -22.87 -2.33 -7.83
N LYS A 12 -22.71 -2.98 -8.99
CA LYS A 12 -23.74 -3.83 -9.61
C LYS A 12 -23.12 -5.07 -10.22
N VAL A 13 -23.93 -6.11 -10.39
CA VAL A 13 -23.65 -7.23 -11.28
C VAL A 13 -24.48 -7.03 -12.54
N GLU A 14 -23.84 -6.92 -13.69
CA GLU A 14 -24.47 -6.64 -14.98
C GLU A 14 -24.03 -7.66 -16.03
N LYS A 15 -24.73 -7.71 -17.17
CA LYS A 15 -24.36 -8.53 -18.33
C LYS A 15 -23.53 -7.67 -19.28
N ASN A 16 -22.36 -8.15 -19.71
CA ASN A 16 -21.61 -7.52 -20.80
C ASN A 16 -22.23 -7.86 -22.17
N ASP A 17 -21.64 -7.31 -23.24
CA ASP A 17 -22.08 -7.51 -24.63
C ASP A 17 -22.11 -8.99 -25.07
N TYR A 18 -21.40 -9.86 -24.35
CA TYR A 18 -21.34 -11.30 -24.59
C TYR A 18 -22.26 -12.12 -23.67
N GLY A 19 -23.12 -11.47 -22.88
CA GLY A 19 -24.02 -12.12 -21.93
C GLY A 19 -23.34 -12.71 -20.69
N LYS A 20 -22.07 -12.36 -20.43
CA LYS A 20 -21.34 -12.78 -19.22
C LYS A 20 -21.62 -11.81 -18.08
N ASN A 21 -21.76 -12.35 -16.87
CA ASN A 21 -21.86 -11.51 -15.66
C ASN A 21 -20.53 -10.81 -15.40
N ILE A 22 -20.59 -9.49 -15.22
CA ILE A 22 -19.47 -8.62 -14.85
C ILE A 22 -19.85 -7.80 -13.61
N ILE A 23 -18.84 -7.33 -12.88
CA ILE A 23 -19.04 -6.41 -11.75
C ILE A 23 -18.75 -5.01 -12.26
N THR A 24 -19.63 -4.05 -11.97
CA THR A 24 -19.43 -2.66 -12.34
C THR A 24 -19.62 -1.74 -11.13
N TYR A 25 -19.04 -0.55 -11.17
CA TYR A 25 -19.19 0.48 -10.15
C TYR A 25 -19.02 1.87 -10.78
N GLU A 26 -19.44 2.92 -10.08
CA GLU A 26 -19.23 4.30 -10.53
C GLU A 26 -17.89 4.83 -10.06
N GLY A 27 -17.17 5.51 -10.96
CA GLY A 27 -15.87 6.08 -10.66
C GLY A 27 -15.41 7.06 -11.74
N VAL A 28 -14.18 7.54 -11.60
CA VAL A 28 -13.55 8.43 -12.57
C VAL A 28 -12.74 7.59 -13.56
N ASP A 29 -13.06 7.68 -14.85
CA ASP A 29 -12.30 7.01 -15.90
C ASP A 29 -11.00 7.74 -16.29
N GLY A 30 -10.26 7.18 -17.24
CA GLY A 30 -9.03 7.78 -17.77
C GLY A 30 -9.22 9.16 -18.43
N SER A 31 -10.46 9.52 -18.81
CA SER A 31 -10.80 10.85 -19.33
C SER A 31 -11.11 11.86 -18.22
N LYS A 32 -10.91 11.48 -16.94
CA LYS A 32 -11.25 12.26 -15.75
C LYS A 32 -12.74 12.59 -15.63
N LYS A 33 -13.62 11.79 -16.23
CA LYS A 33 -15.08 11.94 -16.14
C LYS A 33 -15.68 10.85 -15.27
N TRP A 34 -16.79 11.17 -14.61
CA TRP A 34 -17.58 10.18 -13.91
C TRP A 34 -18.27 9.25 -14.92
N SER A 35 -18.07 7.95 -14.75
CA SER A 35 -18.67 6.92 -15.58
C SER A 35 -18.83 5.62 -14.79
N ARG A 36 -19.43 4.61 -15.44
CA ARG A 36 -19.55 3.26 -14.91
C ARG A 36 -18.36 2.45 -15.41
N LEU A 37 -17.54 1.98 -14.47
CA LEU A 37 -16.33 1.22 -14.70
C LEU A 37 -16.62 -0.27 -14.52
N GLU A 38 -16.05 -1.09 -15.40
CA GLU A 38 -16.02 -2.53 -15.21
C GLU A 38 -14.87 -2.93 -14.27
N THR A 39 -15.06 -4.00 -13.52
CA THR A 39 -14.01 -4.63 -12.72
C THR A 39 -14.13 -6.15 -12.81
N TYR A 40 -13.07 -6.82 -12.35
CA TYR A 40 -12.94 -8.27 -12.40
C TYR A 40 -12.12 -8.75 -11.20
N GLY A 41 -12.11 -10.07 -11.00
CA GLY A 41 -11.50 -10.68 -9.82
C GLY A 41 -10.06 -10.23 -9.55
N ALA A 42 -9.20 -10.18 -10.58
CA ALA A 42 -7.81 -9.79 -10.36
C ALA A 42 -7.66 -8.34 -9.91
N LYS A 43 -8.50 -7.42 -10.42
CA LYS A 43 -8.48 -6.01 -9.97
C LYS A 43 -8.91 -5.86 -8.51
N LEU A 44 -9.89 -6.66 -8.08
CA LEU A 44 -10.30 -6.68 -6.67
C LEU A 44 -9.18 -7.21 -5.77
N VAL A 45 -8.51 -8.29 -6.18
CA VAL A 45 -7.36 -8.86 -5.45
C VAL A 45 -6.21 -7.87 -5.38
N GLU A 46 -5.88 -7.20 -6.49
CA GLU A 46 -4.86 -6.13 -6.54
C GLU A 46 -5.16 -5.03 -5.50
N ASN A 47 -6.40 -4.53 -5.46
CA ASN A 47 -6.79 -3.49 -4.51
C ASN A 47 -6.71 -3.96 -3.04
N ILE A 48 -7.02 -5.23 -2.77
CA ILE A 48 -6.87 -5.84 -1.44
C ILE A 48 -5.40 -5.90 -1.05
N THR A 49 -4.56 -6.44 -1.93
CA THR A 49 -3.11 -6.60 -1.68
C THR A 49 -2.42 -5.26 -1.46
N GLN A 50 -2.65 -4.29 -2.35
CA GLN A 50 -2.13 -2.93 -2.17
C GLN A 50 -2.68 -2.28 -0.89
N GLY A 51 -3.92 -2.61 -0.53
CA GLY A 51 -4.54 -2.14 0.70
C GLY A 51 -3.78 -2.60 1.94
N VAL A 52 -3.53 -3.91 2.03
CA VAL A 52 -2.77 -4.52 3.13
C VAL A 52 -1.33 -3.99 3.15
N ALA A 53 -0.66 -3.92 2.00
CA ALA A 53 0.69 -3.38 1.90
C ALA A 53 0.78 -1.94 2.46
N ARG A 54 -0.20 -1.09 2.12
CA ARG A 54 -0.27 0.27 2.67
C ARG A 54 -0.53 0.28 4.18
N ASP A 55 -1.36 -0.61 4.71
CA ASP A 55 -1.58 -0.69 6.17
C ASP A 55 -0.29 -1.07 6.92
N LEU A 56 0.50 -1.99 6.36
CA LEU A 56 1.79 -2.40 6.93
C LEU A 56 2.79 -1.24 6.89
N LEU A 57 2.94 -0.57 5.73
CA LEU A 57 3.84 0.58 5.62
C LEU A 57 3.49 1.70 6.61
N MET A 58 2.20 2.02 6.75
CA MET A 58 1.75 3.04 7.72
C MET A 58 2.05 2.63 9.16
N TYR A 59 1.95 1.34 9.48
CA TYR A 59 2.35 0.82 10.78
C TYR A 59 3.85 1.01 11.02
N SER A 60 4.70 0.61 10.06
CA SER A 60 6.15 0.80 10.12
C SER A 60 6.51 2.28 10.30
N MET A 61 5.93 3.19 9.51
CA MET A 61 6.15 4.63 9.65
C MET A 61 5.71 5.16 11.03
N ALA A 62 4.64 4.63 11.61
CA ALA A 62 4.21 5.00 12.96
C ALA A 62 5.20 4.57 14.06
N THR A 63 5.92 3.46 13.87
CA THR A 63 7.00 3.05 14.78
C THR A 63 8.21 3.99 14.70
N MET A 64 8.40 4.67 13.57
CA MET A 64 9.47 5.63 13.30
C MET A 64 9.05 7.09 13.56
N LYS A 65 7.96 7.35 14.28
CA LYS A 65 7.40 8.71 14.49
C LYS A 65 8.36 9.75 15.10
N ASN A 66 9.48 9.30 15.68
CA ASN A 66 10.52 10.17 16.27
C ASN A 66 11.71 10.39 15.34
N MET A 67 11.68 9.83 14.12
CA MET A 67 12.67 10.02 13.07
C MET A 67 12.14 11.02 12.04
N ASP A 68 13.03 11.67 11.30
CA ASP A 68 12.64 12.61 10.25
C ASP A 68 12.38 11.88 8.93
N ILE A 69 11.14 11.42 8.73
CA ILE A 69 10.71 10.82 7.46
C ILE A 69 10.54 11.93 6.42
N VAL A 70 11.52 12.08 5.54
CA VAL A 70 11.52 13.12 4.50
C VAL A 70 10.73 12.72 3.26
N ALA A 71 10.59 11.42 2.98
CA ALA A 71 9.81 10.91 1.86
C ALA A 71 9.45 9.41 2.03
N HIS A 72 8.51 8.94 1.22
CA HIS A 72 8.24 7.51 1.04
C HIS A 72 7.87 7.24 -0.42
N VAL A 73 8.34 6.13 -0.99
CA VAL A 73 8.12 5.75 -2.39
C VAL A 73 7.73 4.28 -2.45
N HIS A 74 6.51 3.98 -2.89
CA HIS A 74 5.95 2.63 -2.82
C HIS A 74 5.99 2.06 -1.39
N ASP A 75 6.87 1.10 -1.13
CA ASP A 75 7.18 0.42 0.13
C ASP A 75 8.48 0.93 0.80
N GLU A 76 9.18 1.88 0.18
CA GLU A 76 10.39 2.51 0.69
C GLU A 76 10.06 3.71 1.59
N VAL A 77 10.80 3.85 2.70
CA VAL A 77 10.78 5.01 3.58
C VAL A 77 12.17 5.65 3.55
N ILE A 78 12.23 6.97 3.33
CA ILE A 78 13.46 7.74 3.28
C ILE A 78 13.51 8.62 4.53
N ILE A 79 14.59 8.50 5.29
CA ILE A 79 14.74 9.12 6.61
C ILE A 79 16.04 9.92 6.65
N GLU A 80 15.97 11.15 7.17
CA GLU A 80 17.15 11.91 7.60
C GLU A 80 17.39 11.63 9.09
N CYS A 81 18.62 11.22 9.44
CA CYS A 81 18.94 10.80 10.80
C CYS A 81 20.42 11.05 11.15
N ASP A 82 20.74 10.98 12.44
CA ASP A 82 22.12 11.08 12.92
C ASP A 82 22.98 9.93 12.38
N LYS A 83 24.27 10.18 12.15
CA LYS A 83 25.23 9.20 11.60
C LYS A 83 25.41 7.93 12.44
N ASP A 84 24.97 7.95 13.69
CA ASP A 84 25.00 6.79 14.59
C ASP A 84 23.78 5.86 14.38
N THR A 85 22.79 6.29 13.58
CA THR A 85 21.61 5.48 13.23
C THR A 85 22.00 4.46 12.17
N THR A 86 21.85 3.17 12.48
CA THR A 86 22.22 2.11 11.54
C THR A 86 21.04 1.69 10.66
N VAL A 87 21.35 1.24 9.44
CA VAL A 87 20.35 0.67 8.51
C VAL A 87 19.64 -0.52 9.15
N GLU A 88 20.35 -1.40 9.85
CA GLU A 88 19.77 -2.57 10.51
C GLU A 88 18.73 -2.19 11.56
N TYR A 89 18.94 -1.08 12.28
CA TYR A 89 17.98 -0.58 13.24
C TYR A 89 16.69 -0.12 12.55
N VAL A 90 16.82 0.66 11.47
CA VAL A 90 15.67 1.14 10.67
C VAL A 90 14.93 -0.03 10.01
N CYS A 91 15.63 -0.99 9.42
CA CYS A 91 15.05 -2.22 8.89
C CYS A 91 14.30 -2.99 9.99
N GLY A 92 14.87 -3.11 11.18
CA GLY A 92 14.22 -3.75 12.32
C GLY A 92 12.91 -3.07 12.75
N LEU A 93 12.77 -1.75 12.56
CA LEU A 93 11.51 -1.04 12.73
C LEU A 93 10.52 -1.34 11.60
N MET A 94 11.00 -1.41 10.35
CA MET A 94 10.17 -1.77 9.19
C MET A 94 9.62 -3.19 9.25
N GLU A 95 10.38 -4.14 9.80
CA GLU A 95 9.99 -5.54 9.92
C GLU A 95 8.90 -5.79 10.97
N GLN A 96 8.58 -4.82 11.83
CA GLN A 96 7.55 -4.98 12.84
C GLN A 96 6.17 -5.10 12.21
N THR A 97 5.42 -6.11 12.64
CA THR A 97 4.04 -6.33 12.20
C THR A 97 3.03 -5.90 13.27
N PRO A 98 1.87 -5.37 12.87
CA PRO A 98 0.76 -5.15 13.79
C PRO A 98 0.18 -6.48 14.28
N GLU A 99 -0.52 -6.47 15.42
CA GLU A 99 -1.11 -7.68 16.04
C GLU A 99 -1.95 -8.52 15.08
N TRP A 100 -2.69 -7.89 14.16
CA TRP A 100 -3.52 -8.58 13.17
C TRP A 100 -2.72 -9.29 12.06
N ALA A 101 -1.41 -9.04 11.96
CA ALA A 101 -0.48 -9.57 10.96
C ALA A 101 0.74 -10.26 11.61
N LYS A 102 0.68 -10.64 12.89
CA LYS A 102 1.83 -11.15 13.65
C LYS A 102 2.58 -12.32 13.01
N ASP A 103 1.89 -13.17 12.25
CA ASP A 103 2.47 -14.35 11.60
C ASP A 103 3.04 -14.04 10.20
N LEU A 104 2.91 -12.79 9.73
CA LEU A 104 3.49 -12.36 8.46
C LEU A 104 5.00 -12.21 8.61
N LEU A 105 5.75 -12.97 7.81
CA LEU A 105 7.20 -12.85 7.71
C LEU A 105 7.57 -11.61 6.88
N LEU A 106 7.52 -10.44 7.51
CA LEU A 106 7.91 -9.17 6.90
C LEU A 106 9.44 -9.01 6.97
N ARG A 107 10.04 -8.64 5.84
CA ARG A 107 11.47 -8.38 5.71
C ARG A 107 11.69 -7.00 5.13
N ALA A 108 12.70 -6.30 5.62
CA ALA A 108 13.12 -5.00 5.10
C ALA A 108 14.59 -5.06 4.72
N ASP A 109 14.93 -4.33 3.66
CA ASP A 109 16.29 -4.14 3.21
C ASP A 109 16.48 -2.65 2.92
N GLY A 110 17.71 -2.16 3.01
CA GLY A 110 17.99 -0.74 2.92
C GLY A 110 19.47 -0.43 2.79
N TYR A 111 19.77 0.85 2.62
CA TYR A 111 21.13 1.38 2.56
C TYR A 111 21.17 2.80 3.09
N GLU A 112 22.36 3.25 3.47
CA GLU A 112 22.62 4.64 3.83
C GLU A 112 23.30 5.38 2.67
N CYS A 113 23.00 6.67 2.52
CA CYS A 113 23.64 7.53 1.52
C CYS A 113 23.55 9.00 1.94
N GLU A 114 24.47 9.84 1.44
CA GLU A 114 24.46 11.28 1.72
C GLU A 114 23.44 12.05 0.86
N PHE A 115 22.95 11.43 -0.21
CA PHE A 115 21.93 11.99 -1.08
C PHE A 115 21.09 10.88 -1.70
N TYR A 116 19.81 11.16 -1.93
CA TYR A 116 18.89 10.18 -2.51
C TYR A 116 19.38 9.72 -3.88
N MET A 117 19.64 8.42 -3.99
CA MET A 117 19.99 7.74 -5.23
C MET A 117 18.99 6.63 -5.43
N LYS A 118 18.18 6.69 -6.50
CA LYS A 118 17.32 5.57 -6.84
C LYS A 118 18.19 4.40 -7.30
N GLN A 119 18.23 3.32 -6.51
CA GLN A 119 18.84 2.06 -6.94
C GLN A 119 17.92 1.29 -7.89
#